data_AF-A0A7S3MHH1-F1
#
_entry.id   AF-A0A7S3MHH1-F1
#
_cell.length_a   1.000
_cell.length_b   1.000
_cell.length_c   1.000
_cell.angle_alpha   90.00
_cell.angle_beta   90.00
_cell.angle_gamma   90.00
#
_symmetry.space_group_name_H-M   'P 1'
#
loop_
_entity.id
_entity.type
_entity.pdbx_description
1 polymer ?
#
loop_
_entity_poly.entity_id
_entity_poly.type
_entity_poly.pdbx_seq_one_letter_code
_entity_poly.pdbx_strand_id
1 'polypeptide(L)'
;VANIRDSIMTSVEKEAFKRTNFAEKQSHTSKAELTDQLEDQIRNHWPRRGRVETQIKQPREAELLGHKEKTWRHISSIQQKMIQAQENFGDSLTMGRNECNTYVNDMTALRNSLTGDFKNLAFLQAIDVKARGVTQSFQASGAERLAILSQIAQVETDSIIAFAKDFRKICPPQVHGEEGGYSESEILEIEALVEGQCAEILAVSEEWQLAIKQLEEEQIQNLKCQDEFATRYKKATQDVAMSEGLGQKYGAPRRRAQERIRTEVNRDERCAGKLDALLAKLEFACSEAERMANNPPVAELSTESFIAKSP
;
A
#
# COMPACT_ATOMS: atom_id res chain seq x y z
N VAL A 1 -85.50 -39.20 80.80
CA VAL A 1 -84.78 -38.06 80.16
C VAL A 1 -83.68 -38.54 79.22
N ALA A 2 -82.83 -39.52 79.60
CA ALA A 2 -81.78 -40.07 78.72
C ALA A 2 -82.29 -40.64 77.38
N ASN A 3 -83.29 -41.54 77.39
CA ASN A 3 -83.84 -42.15 76.16
C ASN A 3 -84.43 -41.15 75.14
N ILE A 4 -84.99 -40.03 75.61
CA ILE A 4 -85.56 -39.01 74.71
C ILE A 4 -84.42 -38.22 74.04
N ARG A 5 -83.38 -37.89 74.81
CA ARG A 5 -82.17 -37.23 74.29
C ARG A 5 -81.47 -38.10 73.24
N ASP A 6 -81.29 -39.38 73.51
CA ASP A 6 -80.59 -40.29 72.58
C ASP A 6 -81.39 -40.50 71.29
N SER A 7 -82.72 -40.57 71.38
CA SER A 7 -83.61 -40.63 70.21
C SER A 7 -83.55 -39.35 69.36
N ILE A 8 -83.56 -38.17 69.98
CA ILE A 8 -83.42 -36.88 69.29
C ILE A 8 -82.04 -36.77 68.64
N MET A 9 -80.96 -37.10 69.36
CA MET A 9 -79.59 -37.07 68.81
C MET A 9 -79.44 -38.04 67.64
N THR A 10 -79.94 -39.27 67.76
CA THR A 10 -79.92 -40.24 66.65
C THR A 10 -80.71 -39.73 65.44
N SER A 11 -81.83 -39.02 65.65
CA SER A 11 -82.61 -38.42 64.56
C SER A 11 -81.86 -37.28 63.88
N VAL A 12 -81.22 -36.40 64.67
CA VAL A 12 -80.42 -35.28 64.17
C VAL A 12 -79.18 -35.79 63.44
N GLU A 13 -78.50 -36.80 63.94
CA GLU A 13 -77.35 -37.45 63.28
C GLU A 13 -77.76 -38.09 61.95
N LYS A 14 -78.91 -38.79 61.92
CA LYS A 14 -79.46 -39.35 60.68
C LYS A 14 -79.82 -38.27 59.67
N GLU A 15 -80.37 -37.15 60.11
CA GLU A 15 -80.70 -36.03 59.24
C GLU A 15 -79.46 -35.30 58.74
N ALA A 16 -78.47 -35.06 59.61
CA ALA A 16 -77.18 -34.50 59.26
C ALA A 16 -76.47 -35.38 58.22
N PHE A 17 -76.42 -36.70 58.44
CA PHE A 17 -75.85 -37.66 57.48
C PHE A 17 -76.58 -37.66 56.13
N LYS A 18 -77.92 -37.53 56.14
CA LYS A 18 -78.69 -37.39 54.89
C LYS A 18 -78.37 -36.09 54.17
N ARG A 19 -78.23 -34.97 54.90
CA ARG A 19 -77.89 -33.67 54.32
C ARG A 19 -76.47 -33.65 53.76
N THR A 20 -75.49 -34.22 54.47
CA THR A 20 -74.10 -34.31 53.97
C THR A 20 -74.03 -35.19 52.73
N ASN A 21 -74.67 -36.36 52.74
CA ASN A 21 -74.69 -37.24 51.57
C ASN A 21 -75.43 -36.61 50.37
N PHE A 22 -76.51 -35.85 50.63
CA PHE A 22 -77.21 -35.13 49.56
C PHE A 22 -76.34 -34.02 48.98
N ALA A 23 -75.69 -33.21 49.84
CA ALA A 23 -74.80 -32.14 49.41
C ALA A 23 -73.57 -32.69 48.66
N GLU A 24 -73.00 -33.82 49.10
CA GLU A 24 -71.89 -34.49 48.43
C GLU A 24 -72.31 -35.01 47.05
N LYS A 25 -73.47 -35.67 46.96
CA LYS A 25 -74.04 -36.10 45.68
C LYS A 25 -74.29 -34.92 44.74
N GLN A 26 -74.91 -33.85 45.24
CA GLN A 26 -75.19 -32.65 44.47
C GLN A 26 -73.88 -31.98 43.99
N SER A 27 -72.87 -31.90 44.86
CA SER A 27 -71.53 -31.40 44.52
C SER A 27 -70.88 -32.22 43.41
N HIS A 28 -70.95 -33.55 43.50
CA HIS A 28 -70.45 -34.43 42.45
C HIS A 28 -71.17 -34.24 41.12
N THR A 29 -72.50 -34.11 41.14
CA THR A 29 -73.31 -33.84 39.94
C THR A 29 -72.98 -32.48 39.33
N SER A 30 -72.97 -31.41 40.13
CA SER A 30 -72.58 -30.07 39.66
C SER A 30 -71.17 -30.03 39.10
N LYS A 31 -70.22 -30.74 39.73
CA LYS A 31 -68.85 -30.85 39.22
C LYS A 31 -68.80 -31.55 37.87
N ALA A 32 -69.55 -32.65 37.70
CA ALA A 32 -69.62 -33.35 36.42
C ALA A 32 -70.20 -32.45 35.33
N GLU A 33 -71.33 -31.79 35.59
CA GLU A 33 -71.97 -30.86 34.63
C GLU A 33 -71.05 -29.69 34.24
N LEU A 34 -70.35 -29.09 35.21
CA LEU A 34 -69.39 -28.01 34.93
C LEU A 34 -68.17 -28.52 34.15
N THR A 35 -67.75 -29.75 34.40
CA THR A 35 -66.65 -30.38 33.66
C THR A 35 -67.07 -30.61 32.21
N ASP A 36 -68.26 -31.15 31.97
CA ASP A 36 -68.81 -31.36 30.64
C ASP A 36 -68.95 -30.03 29.86
N GLN A 37 -69.47 -28.98 30.51
CA GLN A 37 -69.56 -27.65 29.91
C GLN A 37 -68.19 -27.07 29.54
N LEU A 38 -67.18 -27.27 30.39
CA LEU A 38 -65.82 -26.81 30.12
C LEU A 38 -65.20 -27.59 28.95
N GLU A 39 -65.39 -28.91 28.89
CA GLU A 39 -64.95 -29.73 27.77
C GLU A 39 -65.59 -29.29 26.45
N ASP A 40 -66.90 -29.04 26.44
CA ASP A 40 -67.61 -28.56 25.26
C ASP A 40 -67.14 -27.18 24.81
N GLN A 41 -66.89 -26.25 25.76
CA GLN A 41 -66.28 -24.96 25.43
C GLN A 41 -64.88 -25.13 24.82
N ILE A 42 -64.05 -26.00 25.38
CA ILE A 42 -62.72 -26.29 24.85
C ILE A 42 -62.82 -26.86 23.43
N ARG A 43 -63.73 -27.80 23.17
CA ARG A 43 -63.98 -28.36 21.83
C ARG A 43 -64.41 -27.30 20.84
N ASN A 44 -65.25 -26.34 21.26
CA ASN A 44 -65.66 -25.22 20.42
C ASN A 44 -64.50 -24.27 20.08
N HIS A 45 -63.54 -24.11 20.99
CA HIS A 45 -62.36 -23.26 20.78
C HIS A 45 -61.25 -23.95 19.97
N TRP A 46 -61.17 -25.29 19.95
CA TRP A 46 -60.15 -26.06 19.23
C TRP A 46 -60.03 -25.69 17.74
N PRO A 47 -61.12 -25.65 16.94
CA PRO A 47 -61.04 -25.25 15.54
C PRO A 47 -60.56 -23.81 15.35
N ARG A 48 -60.91 -22.89 16.26
CA ARG A 48 -60.45 -21.49 16.22
C ARG A 48 -58.96 -21.41 16.51
N ARG A 49 -58.50 -22.12 17.54
CA ARG A 49 -57.07 -22.24 17.86
C ARG A 49 -56.29 -22.85 16.70
N GLY A 50 -56.80 -23.93 16.10
CA GLY A 50 -56.19 -24.57 14.93
C GLY A 50 -56.07 -23.62 13.74
N ARG A 51 -57.11 -22.84 13.45
CA ARG A 51 -57.07 -21.80 12.40
C ARG A 51 -56.06 -20.69 12.71
N VAL A 52 -56.04 -20.18 13.94
CA VAL A 52 -55.06 -19.15 14.35
C VAL A 52 -53.63 -19.68 14.21
N GLU A 53 -53.37 -20.93 14.63
CA GLU A 53 -52.05 -21.53 14.52
C GLU A 53 -51.61 -21.66 13.05
N THR A 54 -52.47 -22.20 12.18
CA THR A 54 -52.08 -22.51 10.79
C THR A 54 -52.21 -21.34 9.82
N GLN A 55 -53.18 -20.45 10.01
CA GLN A 55 -53.45 -19.35 9.07
C GLN A 55 -52.77 -18.04 9.45
N ILE A 56 -52.37 -17.87 10.71
CA ILE A 56 -51.79 -16.61 11.20
C ILE A 56 -50.39 -16.84 11.74
N LYS A 57 -50.24 -17.75 12.71
CA LYS A 57 -48.97 -17.92 13.43
C LYS A 57 -47.90 -18.59 12.57
N GLN A 58 -48.20 -19.73 11.94
CA GLN A 58 -47.24 -20.45 11.10
C GLN A 58 -46.70 -19.60 9.94
N PRO A 59 -47.54 -18.87 9.16
CA PRO A 59 -47.04 -17.95 8.13
C PRO A 59 -46.13 -16.88 8.71
N ARG A 60 -46.51 -16.26 9.84
CA ARG A 60 -45.69 -15.24 10.48
C ARG A 60 -44.36 -15.78 11.00
N GLU A 61 -44.35 -16.97 11.60
CA GLU A 61 -43.10 -17.62 12.02
C GLU A 61 -42.19 -17.90 10.83
N ALA A 62 -42.73 -18.37 9.71
CA ALA A 62 -41.97 -18.59 8.48
C ALA A 62 -41.39 -17.28 7.92
N GLU A 63 -42.16 -16.18 7.92
CA GLU A 63 -41.67 -14.85 7.55
C GLU A 63 -40.50 -14.39 8.43
N LEU A 64 -40.67 -14.47 9.76
CA LEU A 64 -39.65 -14.06 10.73
C LEU A 64 -38.35 -14.86 10.57
N LEU A 65 -38.46 -16.17 10.32
CA LEU A 65 -37.29 -17.01 10.01
C LEU A 65 -36.62 -16.57 8.71
N GLY A 66 -37.40 -16.25 7.68
CA GLY A 66 -36.89 -15.72 6.42
C GLY A 66 -36.19 -14.37 6.58
N HIS A 67 -36.72 -13.47 7.41
CA HIS A 67 -36.08 -12.19 7.73
C HIS A 67 -34.73 -12.39 8.42
N LYS A 68 -34.69 -13.24 9.45
CA LYS A 68 -33.45 -13.58 10.15
C LYS A 68 -32.40 -14.18 9.22
N GLU A 69 -32.81 -15.11 8.35
CA GLU A 69 -31.90 -15.72 7.39
C GLU A 69 -31.35 -14.71 6.38
N LYS A 70 -32.19 -13.81 5.87
CA LYS A 70 -31.76 -12.71 4.98
C LYS A 70 -30.75 -11.79 5.67
N THR A 71 -31.03 -11.38 6.90
CA THR A 71 -30.13 -10.55 7.70
C THR A 71 -28.80 -11.26 7.95
N TRP A 72 -28.83 -12.53 8.32
CA TRP A 72 -27.62 -13.32 8.54
C TRP A 72 -26.77 -13.43 7.27
N ARG A 73 -27.37 -13.77 6.12
CA ARG A 73 -26.67 -13.83 4.84
C ARG A 73 -26.04 -12.49 4.47
N HIS A 74 -26.73 -11.39 4.73
CA HIS A 74 -26.22 -10.06 4.45
C HIS A 74 -24.99 -9.73 5.33
N ILE A 75 -25.08 -9.98 6.64
CA ILE A 75 -23.97 -9.80 7.58
C ILE A 75 -22.78 -10.67 7.18
N SER A 76 -23.00 -11.95 6.86
CA SER A 76 -21.93 -12.82 6.40
C SER A 76 -21.26 -12.32 5.11
N SER A 77 -22.03 -11.71 4.19
CA SER A 77 -21.48 -11.11 2.98
C SER A 77 -20.61 -9.88 3.29
N ILE A 78 -21.01 -9.02 4.23
CA ILE A 78 -20.19 -7.90 4.70
C ILE A 78 -18.88 -8.43 5.30
N GLN A 79 -18.97 -9.41 6.19
CA GLN A 79 -17.80 -9.99 6.86
C GLN A 79 -16.82 -10.59 5.85
N GLN A 80 -17.31 -11.33 4.85
CA GLN A 80 -16.46 -11.88 3.80
C GLN A 80 -15.74 -10.79 2.99
N LYS A 81 -16.45 -9.71 2.63
CA LYS A 81 -15.84 -8.57 1.94
C LYS A 81 -14.78 -7.89 2.80
N MET A 82 -15.03 -7.73 4.09
CA MET A 82 -14.06 -7.15 5.02
C MET A 82 -12.82 -8.03 5.21
N ILE A 83 -12.98 -9.35 5.33
CA ILE A 83 -11.86 -10.29 5.39
C ILE A 83 -10.99 -10.16 4.14
N GLN A 84 -11.60 -10.14 2.95
CA GLN A 84 -10.85 -9.98 1.70
C GLN A 84 -10.12 -8.65 1.63
N ALA A 85 -10.76 -7.54 2.02
CA ALA A 85 -10.14 -6.23 2.05
C ALA A 85 -8.96 -6.19 3.04
N GLN A 86 -9.12 -6.84 4.20
CA GLN A 86 -8.07 -6.93 5.23
C GLN A 86 -6.86 -7.73 4.74
N GLU A 87 -7.08 -8.87 4.08
CA GLU A 87 -6.02 -9.67 3.47
C GLU A 87 -5.27 -8.85 2.41
N ASN A 88 -5.99 -8.23 1.48
CA ASN A 88 -5.41 -7.40 0.42
C ASN A 88 -4.59 -6.23 0.99
N PHE A 89 -5.11 -5.58 2.04
CA PHE A 89 -4.42 -4.51 2.74
C PHE A 89 -3.14 -5.01 3.41
N GLY A 90 -3.23 -6.11 4.16
CA GLY A 90 -2.11 -6.71 4.88
C GLY A 90 -0.98 -7.16 3.94
N ASP A 91 -1.32 -7.79 2.82
CA ASP A 91 -0.36 -8.19 1.79
C ASP A 91 0.32 -6.98 1.16
N SER A 92 -0.46 -5.97 0.76
CA SER A 92 0.07 -4.73 0.17
C SER A 92 0.98 -3.97 1.14
N LEU A 93 0.63 -3.92 2.43
CA LEU A 93 1.43 -3.29 3.48
C LEU A 93 2.75 -4.02 3.70
N THR A 94 2.70 -5.36 3.72
CA THR A 94 3.89 -6.22 3.86
C THR A 94 4.82 -6.06 2.66
N MET A 95 4.27 -6.01 1.46
CA MET A 95 5.03 -5.71 0.24
C MET A 95 5.71 -4.34 0.33
N GLY A 96 4.98 -3.29 0.74
CA GLY A 96 5.54 -1.95 0.91
C GLY A 96 6.71 -1.92 1.90
N ARG A 97 6.60 -2.61 3.03
CA ARG A 97 7.70 -2.74 4.01
C ARG A 97 8.90 -3.51 3.45
N ASN A 98 8.66 -4.56 2.66
CA ASN A 98 9.72 -5.31 2.01
C ASN A 98 10.45 -4.48 0.95
N GLU A 99 9.73 -3.64 0.20
CA GLU A 99 10.31 -2.69 -0.76
C GLU A 99 11.20 -1.66 -0.03
N CYS A 100 10.75 -1.13 1.12
CA CYS A 100 11.57 -0.29 2.00
C CYS A 100 12.88 -0.97 2.42
N ASN A 101 12.80 -2.20 2.92
CA ASN A 101 13.97 -2.97 3.34
C ASN A 101 14.93 -3.24 2.17
N THR A 102 14.38 -3.59 1.01
CA THR A 102 15.15 -3.85 -0.22
C THR A 102 15.90 -2.60 -0.65
N TYR A 103 15.22 -1.44 -0.68
CA TYR A 103 15.84 -0.16 -1.00
C TYR A 103 17.01 0.19 -0.06
N VAL A 104 16.81 0.05 1.25
CA VAL A 104 17.88 0.31 2.25
C VAL A 104 19.07 -0.62 2.04
N ASN A 105 18.83 -1.91 1.76
CA ASN A 105 19.88 -2.88 1.48
C ASN A 105 20.65 -2.55 0.19
N ASP A 106 19.94 -2.22 -0.89
CA ASP A 106 20.54 -1.84 -2.16
C ASP A 106 21.38 -0.57 -2.05
N MET A 107 20.85 0.46 -1.37
CA MET A 107 21.59 1.70 -1.11
C MET A 107 22.80 1.46 -0.21
N THR A 108 22.68 0.58 0.79
CA THR A 108 23.81 0.19 1.65
C THR A 108 24.88 -0.56 0.86
N ALA A 109 24.51 -1.46 -0.04
CA ALA A 109 25.43 -2.17 -0.91
C ALA A 109 26.17 -1.22 -1.86
N LEU A 110 25.45 -0.28 -2.49
CA LEU A 110 26.04 0.77 -3.32
C LEU A 110 26.98 1.66 -2.51
N ARG A 111 26.60 2.01 -1.28
CA ARG A 111 27.42 2.80 -0.37
C ARG A 111 28.71 2.08 0.04
N ASN A 112 28.64 0.78 0.31
CA ASN A 112 29.81 -0.05 0.61
C ASN A 112 30.69 -0.24 -0.63
N SER A 113 30.10 -0.26 -1.83
CA SER A 113 30.84 -0.27 -3.09
C SER A 113 31.63 1.03 -3.34
N LEU A 114 31.51 2.07 -2.50
CA LEU A 114 32.32 3.30 -2.54
C LEU A 114 33.58 3.26 -1.66
N THR A 115 33.73 2.34 -0.71
CA THR A 115 34.89 2.29 0.23
C THR A 115 36.06 1.40 -0.23
N GLY A 116 36.75 1.73 -1.32
CA GLY A 116 37.85 0.89 -1.83
C GLY A 116 38.88 1.68 -2.63
N ASP A 117 40.12 1.22 -2.63
CA ASP A 117 41.33 2.04 -2.87
C ASP A 117 41.62 2.42 -4.34
N PHE A 118 40.94 1.82 -5.33
CA PHE A 118 41.22 2.08 -6.76
C PHE A 118 39.95 2.19 -7.60
N LYS A 119 39.28 3.35 -7.54
CA LYS A 119 38.06 3.60 -8.31
C LYS A 119 38.31 4.65 -9.37
N ASN A 120 38.15 4.27 -10.64
CA ASN A 120 38.18 5.25 -11.73
C ASN A 120 36.88 6.06 -11.76
N LEU A 121 36.91 7.22 -12.43
CA LEU A 121 35.75 8.11 -12.52
C LEU A 121 34.54 7.43 -13.20
N ALA A 122 34.80 6.56 -14.18
CA ALA A 122 33.75 5.84 -14.92
C ALA A 122 32.97 4.88 -14.01
N PHE A 123 33.64 4.17 -13.10
CA PHE A 123 33.03 3.28 -12.13
C PHE A 123 32.15 4.05 -11.14
N LEU A 124 32.64 5.20 -10.65
CA LEU A 124 31.84 6.09 -9.80
C LEU A 124 30.58 6.56 -10.51
N GLN A 125 30.69 7.02 -11.76
CA GLN A 125 29.52 7.42 -12.56
C GLN A 125 28.52 6.28 -12.73
N ALA A 126 28.98 5.05 -12.97
CA ALA A 126 28.11 3.89 -13.08
C ALA A 126 27.35 3.60 -11.77
N ILE A 127 28.01 3.74 -10.61
CA ILE A 127 27.35 3.58 -9.30
C ILE A 127 26.32 4.68 -9.07
N ASP A 128 26.62 5.93 -9.41
CA ASP A 128 25.67 7.05 -9.26
C ASP A 128 24.42 6.86 -10.14
N VAL A 129 24.59 6.44 -11.41
CA VAL A 129 23.46 6.09 -12.27
C VAL A 129 22.62 4.97 -11.66
N LYS A 130 23.27 3.92 -11.11
CA LYS A 130 22.55 2.82 -10.46
C LYS A 130 21.81 3.27 -9.20
N ALA A 131 22.43 4.11 -8.37
CA ALA A 131 21.80 4.66 -7.17
C ALA A 131 20.55 5.49 -7.51
N ARG A 132 20.64 6.37 -8.51
CA ARG A 132 19.49 7.15 -9.00
C ARG A 132 18.38 6.25 -9.53
N GLY A 133 18.74 5.21 -10.29
CA GLY A 133 17.77 4.23 -10.80
C GLY A 133 17.02 3.50 -9.68
N VAL A 134 17.75 3.05 -8.65
CA VAL A 134 17.16 2.42 -7.46
C VAL A 134 16.24 3.38 -6.71
N THR A 135 16.66 4.63 -6.47
CA THR A 135 15.80 5.64 -5.84
C THR A 135 14.55 5.95 -6.66
N GLN A 136 14.69 6.15 -7.97
CA GLN A 136 13.54 6.44 -8.84
C GLN A 136 12.55 5.28 -8.86
N SER A 137 13.05 4.04 -8.94
CA SER A 137 12.21 2.85 -8.88
C SER A 137 11.47 2.73 -7.55
N PHE A 138 12.16 3.00 -6.44
CA PHE A 138 11.57 2.96 -5.10
C PHE A 138 10.51 4.05 -4.88
N GLN A 139 10.74 5.27 -5.38
CA GLN A 139 9.75 6.34 -5.31
C GLN A 139 8.50 6.02 -6.15
N ALA A 140 8.69 5.47 -7.34
CA ALA A 140 7.59 5.08 -8.21
C ALA A 140 6.77 3.93 -7.59
N SER A 141 7.43 2.87 -7.12
CA SER A 141 6.74 1.74 -6.47
C SER A 141 6.10 2.17 -5.16
N GLY A 142 6.78 2.95 -4.33
CA GLY A 142 6.27 3.49 -3.08
C GLY A 142 4.98 4.31 -3.27
N ALA A 143 4.96 5.21 -4.25
CA ALA A 143 3.77 6.00 -4.59
C ALA A 143 2.60 5.13 -5.09
N GLU A 144 2.89 4.14 -5.94
CA GLU A 144 1.89 3.17 -6.40
C GLU A 144 1.30 2.36 -5.23
N ARG A 145 2.15 1.89 -4.31
CA ARG A 145 1.72 1.14 -3.13
C ARG A 145 0.85 1.97 -2.20
N LEU A 146 1.23 3.21 -1.92
CA LEU A 146 0.42 4.12 -1.10
C LEU A 146 -0.94 4.42 -1.75
N ALA A 147 -0.99 4.54 -3.08
CA ALA A 147 -2.24 4.72 -3.81
C ALA A 147 -3.16 3.49 -3.68
N ILE A 148 -2.62 2.27 -3.85
CA ILE A 148 -3.38 1.02 -3.68
C ILE A 148 -3.90 0.90 -2.25
N LEU A 149 -3.05 1.11 -1.23
CA LEU A 149 -3.46 1.04 0.17
C LEU A 149 -4.55 2.08 0.49
N SER A 150 -4.42 3.30 -0.03
CA SER A 150 -5.43 4.35 0.14
C SER A 150 -6.75 4.00 -0.54
N GLN A 151 -6.69 3.37 -1.72
CA GLN A 151 -7.88 2.88 -2.42
C GLN A 151 -8.61 1.82 -1.60
N ILE A 152 -7.90 0.85 -1.01
CA ILE A 152 -8.51 -0.16 -0.14
C ILE A 152 -9.11 0.50 1.10
N ALA A 153 -8.35 1.39 1.76
CA ALA A 153 -8.77 2.00 3.02
C ALA A 153 -9.92 3.00 2.89
N GLN A 154 -10.17 3.58 1.71
CA GLN A 154 -11.25 4.55 1.49
C GLN A 154 -12.33 3.99 0.56
N VAL A 155 -11.96 3.62 -0.66
CA VAL A 155 -12.94 3.28 -1.71
C VAL A 155 -13.60 1.94 -1.43
N GLU A 156 -12.83 0.92 -1.04
CA GLU A 156 -13.39 -0.40 -0.76
C GLU A 156 -14.20 -0.41 0.54
N THR A 157 -13.70 0.22 1.60
CA THR A 157 -14.42 0.37 2.87
C THR A 157 -15.74 1.16 2.69
N ASP A 158 -15.73 2.28 1.95
CA ASP A 158 -16.94 3.05 1.64
C ASP A 158 -17.94 2.23 0.82
N SER A 159 -17.46 1.43 -0.13
CA SER A 159 -18.30 0.51 -0.92
C SER A 159 -18.97 -0.56 -0.03
N ILE A 160 -18.24 -1.10 0.95
CA ILE A 160 -18.79 -2.07 1.90
C ILE A 160 -19.82 -1.40 2.83
N ILE A 161 -19.55 -0.19 3.32
CA ILE A 161 -20.48 0.61 4.13
C ILE A 161 -21.76 0.93 3.32
N ALA A 162 -21.62 1.33 2.06
CA ALA A 162 -22.77 1.58 1.18
C ALA A 162 -23.61 0.32 1.00
N PHE A 163 -22.96 -0.82 0.76
CA PHE A 163 -23.61 -2.12 0.66
C PHE A 163 -24.37 -2.50 1.95
N ALA A 164 -23.80 -2.22 3.12
CA ALA A 164 -24.45 -2.45 4.41
C ALA A 164 -25.71 -1.57 4.57
N LYS A 165 -25.61 -0.29 4.22
CA LYS A 165 -26.74 0.65 4.28
C LYS A 165 -27.86 0.31 3.29
N ASP A 166 -27.51 -0.25 2.14
CA ASP A 166 -28.47 -0.65 1.11
C ASP A 166 -29.39 -1.81 1.57
N PHE A 167 -28.99 -2.58 2.58
CA PHE A 167 -29.85 -3.62 3.14
C PHE A 167 -31.18 -3.08 3.64
N ARG A 168 -31.17 -1.89 4.24
CA ARG A 168 -32.38 -1.24 4.75
C ARG A 168 -33.44 -1.03 3.66
N LYS A 169 -33.02 -0.75 2.43
CA LYS A 169 -33.91 -0.53 1.27
C LYS A 169 -34.68 -1.80 0.88
N ILE A 170 -34.16 -2.96 1.23
CA ILE A 170 -34.73 -4.29 0.90
C ILE A 170 -35.68 -4.77 2.03
N CYS A 171 -35.76 -4.04 3.15
CA CYS A 171 -36.60 -4.36 4.29
C CYS A 171 -37.83 -3.42 4.37
N PRO A 172 -38.92 -3.70 3.63
CA PRO A 172 -40.11 -2.84 3.66
C PRO A 172 -40.83 -2.93 5.03
N PRO A 173 -41.35 -1.81 5.56
CA PRO A 173 -42.15 -1.82 6.78
C PRO A 173 -43.46 -2.57 6.56
N GLN A 174 -43.96 -3.21 7.62
CA GLN A 174 -45.26 -3.87 7.63
C GLN A 174 -46.39 -2.84 7.53
N VAL A 175 -47.28 -3.03 6.55
CA VAL A 175 -48.46 -2.17 6.32
C VAL A 175 -49.71 -2.89 6.82
N HIS A 176 -50.59 -2.15 7.48
CA HIS A 176 -51.83 -2.74 8.01
C HIS A 176 -52.74 -3.22 6.86
N GLY A 177 -53.11 -4.50 6.89
CA GLY A 177 -53.97 -5.12 5.88
C GLY A 177 -53.23 -5.70 4.68
N GLU A 178 -51.91 -5.56 4.61
CA GLU A 178 -51.06 -6.24 3.63
C GLU A 178 -50.30 -7.40 4.29
N GLU A 179 -50.11 -8.49 3.55
CA GLU A 179 -49.32 -9.64 4.02
C GLU A 179 -47.81 -9.36 3.85
N GLY A 180 -47.04 -9.71 4.87
CA GLY A 180 -45.58 -9.53 4.89
C GLY A 180 -45.10 -8.18 5.41
N GLY A 181 -43.78 -7.99 5.34
CA GLY A 181 -43.08 -6.80 5.83
C GLY A 181 -42.50 -6.97 7.22
N TYR A 182 -41.55 -6.08 7.52
CA TYR A 182 -40.80 -6.05 8.77
C TYR A 182 -41.55 -5.21 9.80
N SER A 183 -41.65 -5.72 11.03
CA SER A 183 -42.19 -4.91 12.13
C SER A 183 -41.25 -3.74 12.42
N GLU A 184 -41.79 -2.72 13.09
CA GLU A 184 -41.00 -1.56 13.54
C GLU A 184 -39.82 -2.01 14.42
N SER A 185 -40.03 -2.99 15.30
CA SER A 185 -38.96 -3.55 16.13
C SER A 185 -37.89 -4.27 15.29
N GLU A 186 -38.26 -5.07 14.28
CA GLU A 186 -37.30 -5.75 13.39
C GLU A 186 -36.47 -4.74 12.60
N ILE A 187 -37.10 -3.65 12.15
CA ILE A 187 -36.41 -2.57 11.44
C ILE A 187 -35.38 -1.90 12.33
N LEU A 188 -35.75 -1.54 13.57
CA LEU A 188 -34.83 -0.90 14.52
C LEU A 188 -33.66 -1.82 14.87
N GLU A 189 -33.91 -3.13 15.04
CA GLU A 189 -32.85 -4.13 15.25
C GLU A 189 -31.89 -4.20 14.04
N ILE A 190 -32.42 -4.20 12.82
CA ILE A 190 -31.61 -4.23 11.60
C ILE A 190 -30.80 -2.94 11.45
N GLU A 191 -31.40 -1.78 11.70
CA GLU A 191 -30.71 -0.49 11.65
C GLU A 191 -29.56 -0.45 12.66
N ALA A 192 -29.79 -0.86 13.91
CA ALA A 192 -28.75 -0.93 14.93
C ALA A 192 -27.61 -1.88 14.54
N LEU A 193 -27.93 -3.04 13.95
CA LEU A 193 -26.91 -3.99 13.45
C LEU A 193 -26.08 -3.39 12.31
N VAL A 194 -26.73 -2.76 11.33
CA VAL A 194 -26.05 -2.11 10.19
C VAL A 194 -25.18 -0.96 10.66
N GLU A 195 -25.67 -0.11 11.57
CA GLU A 195 -24.91 0.98 12.15
C GLU A 195 -23.70 0.48 12.94
N GLY A 196 -23.87 -0.57 13.74
CA GLY A 196 -22.77 -1.22 14.45
C GLY A 196 -21.68 -1.73 13.50
N GLN A 197 -22.07 -2.43 12.44
CA GLN A 197 -21.13 -2.91 11.42
C GLN A 197 -20.43 -1.74 10.69
N CYS A 198 -21.16 -0.68 10.36
CA CYS A 198 -20.55 0.51 9.74
C CYS A 198 -19.52 1.15 10.67
N ALA A 199 -19.81 1.24 11.97
CA ALA A 199 -18.89 1.80 12.96
C ALA A 199 -17.61 0.94 13.10
N GLU A 200 -17.75 -0.38 13.12
CA GLU A 200 -16.61 -1.31 13.13
C GLU A 200 -15.74 -1.13 11.88
N ILE A 201 -16.34 -1.04 10.69
CA ILE A 201 -15.61 -0.84 9.43
C ILE A 201 -14.86 0.51 9.43
N LEU A 202 -15.50 1.57 9.94
CA LEU A 202 -14.88 2.89 10.05
C LEU A 202 -13.67 2.88 11.01
N ALA A 203 -13.79 2.21 12.15
CA ALA A 203 -12.67 2.06 13.09
C ALA A 203 -11.47 1.34 12.44
N VAL A 204 -11.73 0.26 11.70
CA VAL A 204 -10.70 -0.47 10.95
C VAL A 204 -10.07 0.42 9.86
N SER A 205 -10.88 1.20 9.14
CA SER A 205 -10.39 2.16 8.15
C SER A 205 -9.47 3.22 8.76
N GLU A 206 -9.78 3.73 9.96
CA GLU A 206 -8.90 4.68 10.68
C GLU A 206 -7.55 4.04 11.06
N GLU A 207 -7.55 2.79 11.53
CA GLU A 207 -6.34 2.03 11.80
C GLU A 207 -5.49 1.84 10.54
N TRP A 208 -6.12 1.52 9.41
CA TRP A 208 -5.44 1.37 8.13
C TRP A 208 -4.85 2.69 7.64
N GLN A 209 -5.56 3.81 7.78
CA GLN A 209 -5.03 5.13 7.46
C GLN A 209 -3.81 5.49 8.31
N LEU A 210 -3.79 5.09 9.59
CA LEU A 210 -2.64 5.28 10.46
C LEU A 210 -1.46 4.41 10.00
N ALA A 211 -1.70 3.16 9.63
CA ALA A 211 -0.67 2.28 9.08
C ALA A 211 -0.08 2.79 7.75
N ILE A 212 -0.92 3.37 6.88
CA ILE A 212 -0.47 4.02 5.63
C ILE A 212 0.48 5.18 5.94
N LYS A 213 0.11 6.06 6.89
CA LYS A 213 0.95 7.20 7.30
C LYS A 213 2.29 6.74 7.87
N GLN A 214 2.29 5.67 8.66
CA GLN A 214 3.53 5.07 9.16
C GLN A 214 4.42 4.57 8.03
N LEU A 215 3.86 3.87 7.04
CA LEU A 215 4.62 3.41 5.88
C LEU A 215 5.16 4.58 5.05
N GLU A 216 4.36 5.62 4.84
CA GLU A 216 4.81 6.85 4.16
C GLU A 216 5.98 7.51 4.89
N GLU A 217 5.89 7.62 6.22
CA GLU A 217 6.98 8.14 7.03
C GLU A 217 8.23 7.25 6.94
N GLU A 218 8.08 5.93 7.00
CA GLU A 218 9.19 4.98 6.77
C GLU A 218 9.84 5.18 5.39
N GLN A 219 9.05 5.35 4.33
CA GLN A 219 9.56 5.63 2.98
C GLN A 219 10.37 6.94 2.94
N ILE A 220 9.84 8.02 3.54
CA ILE A 220 10.53 9.32 3.62
C ILE A 220 11.84 9.22 4.42
N GLN A 221 11.83 8.50 5.54
CA GLN A 221 13.04 8.30 6.34
C GLN A 221 14.09 7.50 5.58
N ASN A 222 13.69 6.44 4.87
CA ASN A 222 14.60 5.62 4.08
C ASN A 222 15.21 6.42 2.92
N LEU A 223 14.48 7.37 2.32
CA LEU A 223 15.04 8.25 1.29
C LEU A 223 16.25 9.06 1.79
N LYS A 224 16.39 9.33 3.10
CA LYS A 224 17.58 9.98 3.66
C LYS A 224 18.87 9.17 3.48
N CYS A 225 18.78 7.85 3.27
CA CYS A 225 19.94 7.05 2.87
C CYS A 225 20.59 7.53 1.57
N GLN A 226 19.82 8.21 0.70
CA GLN A 226 20.33 8.85 -0.51
C GLN A 226 21.28 10.02 -0.19
N ASP A 227 20.98 10.82 0.83
CA ASP A 227 21.83 11.95 1.23
C ASP A 227 23.18 11.46 1.77
N GLU A 228 23.15 10.38 2.55
CA GLU A 228 24.36 9.72 3.02
C GLU A 228 25.19 9.17 1.86
N PHE A 229 24.53 8.51 0.90
CA PHE A 229 25.19 8.02 -0.32
C PHE A 229 25.80 9.18 -1.11
N ALA A 230 25.05 10.26 -1.35
CA ALA A 230 25.52 11.43 -2.09
C ALA A 230 26.74 12.08 -1.42
N THR A 231 26.77 12.13 -0.09
CA THR A 231 27.91 12.65 0.67
C THR A 231 29.14 11.76 0.51
N ARG A 232 28.99 10.43 0.63
CA ARG A 232 30.10 9.50 0.41
C ARG A 232 30.57 9.47 -1.04
N TYR A 233 29.65 9.59 -1.99
CA TYR A 233 29.94 9.65 -3.42
C TYR A 233 30.78 10.89 -3.77
N LYS A 234 30.40 12.06 -3.25
CA LYS A 234 31.19 13.30 -3.41
C LYS A 234 32.59 13.16 -2.86
N LYS A 235 32.74 12.56 -1.68
CA LYS A 235 34.05 12.29 -1.06
C LYS A 235 34.90 11.35 -1.94
N ALA A 236 34.34 10.21 -2.33
CA ALA A 236 35.04 9.25 -3.20
C ALA A 236 35.46 9.88 -4.54
N THR A 237 34.59 10.68 -5.15
CA THR A 237 34.90 11.41 -6.39
C THR A 237 36.04 12.42 -6.19
N GLN A 238 36.05 13.12 -5.05
CA GLN A 238 37.12 14.04 -4.71
C GLN A 238 38.45 13.31 -4.49
N ASP A 239 38.45 12.18 -3.78
CA ASP A 239 39.65 11.38 -3.51
C ASP A 239 40.28 10.85 -4.81
N VAL A 240 39.46 10.38 -5.76
CA VAL A 240 39.90 9.95 -7.09
C VAL A 240 40.43 11.12 -7.92
N ALA A 241 39.74 12.27 -7.89
CA ALA A 241 40.22 13.46 -8.59
C ALA A 241 41.57 13.95 -8.04
N MET A 242 41.80 13.81 -6.73
CA MET A 242 43.08 14.13 -6.08
C MET A 242 44.18 13.14 -6.48
N SER A 243 43.90 11.83 -6.45
CA SER A 243 44.92 10.80 -6.74
C SER A 243 45.32 10.76 -8.23
N GLU A 244 44.36 10.91 -9.14
CA GLU A 244 44.62 10.89 -10.59
C GLU A 244 45.05 12.26 -11.14
N GLY A 245 45.03 13.31 -10.31
CA GLY A 245 45.32 14.68 -10.72
C GLY A 245 44.38 15.13 -11.84
N LEU A 246 43.08 14.95 -11.63
CA LEU A 246 42.03 15.26 -12.60
C LEU A 246 41.24 16.52 -12.23
N GLY A 247 40.50 17.05 -13.20
CA GLY A 247 39.63 18.20 -13.03
C GLY A 247 40.36 19.55 -12.98
N GLN A 248 39.60 20.61 -12.68
CA GLN A 248 40.12 21.97 -12.72
C GLN A 248 41.15 22.24 -11.61
N LYS A 249 40.90 21.74 -10.40
CA LYS A 249 41.73 22.00 -9.22
C LYS A 249 42.98 21.12 -9.17
N TYR A 250 42.81 19.80 -9.29
CA TYR A 250 43.90 18.82 -9.12
C TYR A 250 44.61 18.47 -10.42
N GLY A 251 44.01 18.72 -11.59
CA GLY A 251 44.64 18.54 -12.90
C GLY A 251 45.35 19.76 -13.47
N ALA A 252 45.30 20.92 -12.81
CA ALA A 252 46.04 22.10 -13.25
C ALA A 252 47.58 21.90 -13.27
N PRO A 253 48.21 21.29 -12.24
CA PRO A 253 49.66 21.02 -12.27
C PRO A 253 50.05 20.10 -13.42
N ARG A 254 49.30 19.02 -13.64
CA ARG A 254 49.52 18.07 -14.73
C ARG A 254 49.39 18.75 -16.11
N ARG A 255 48.34 19.53 -16.33
CA ARG A 255 48.15 20.29 -17.58
C ARG A 255 49.26 21.30 -17.83
N ARG A 256 49.71 22.03 -16.79
CA ARG A 256 50.84 22.97 -16.91
C ARG A 256 52.14 22.25 -17.28
N ALA A 257 52.41 21.10 -16.68
CA ALA A 257 53.58 20.30 -17.00
C ALA A 257 53.52 19.76 -18.44
N GLN A 258 52.36 19.23 -18.86
CA GLN A 258 52.14 18.75 -20.23
C GLN A 258 52.30 19.89 -21.25
N GLU A 259 51.73 21.06 -20.99
CA GLU A 259 51.86 22.21 -21.88
C GLU A 259 53.31 22.69 -21.97
N ARG A 260 54.04 22.69 -20.84
CA ARG A 260 55.47 23.05 -20.82
C ARG A 260 56.31 22.06 -21.64
N ILE A 261 56.10 20.77 -21.45
CA ILE A 261 56.77 19.74 -22.26
C ILE A 261 56.44 19.95 -23.74
N ARG A 262 55.17 20.20 -24.08
CA ARG A 262 54.75 20.48 -25.45
C ARG A 262 55.45 21.70 -26.04
N THR A 263 55.60 22.77 -25.26
CA THR A 263 56.32 23.97 -25.72
C THR A 263 57.81 23.73 -25.93
N GLU A 264 58.47 22.94 -25.07
CA GLU A 264 59.89 22.61 -25.23
C GLU A 264 60.11 21.65 -26.41
N VAL A 265 59.25 20.63 -26.59
CA VAL A 265 59.30 19.73 -27.76
C VAL A 265 59.14 20.52 -29.05
N ASN A 266 58.16 21.42 -29.14
CA ASN A 266 57.99 22.29 -30.30
C ASN A 266 59.21 23.21 -30.53
N ARG A 267 59.92 23.60 -29.47
CA ARG A 267 61.13 24.41 -29.58
C ARG A 267 62.30 23.58 -30.12
N ASP A 268 62.47 22.37 -29.61
CA ASP A 268 63.50 21.43 -30.07
C ASP A 268 63.29 21.05 -31.53
N GLU A 269 62.05 20.76 -31.95
CA GLU A 269 61.72 20.50 -33.37
C GLU A 269 62.09 21.70 -34.27
N ARG A 270 61.81 22.93 -33.83
CA ARG A 270 62.20 24.14 -34.56
C ARG A 270 63.73 24.32 -34.62
N CYS A 271 64.45 23.99 -33.54
CA CYS A 271 65.90 24.06 -33.51
C CYS A 271 66.53 22.98 -34.41
N ALA A 272 66.00 21.76 -34.38
CA ALA A 272 66.41 20.67 -35.27
C ALA A 272 66.22 21.06 -36.74
N GLY A 273 65.03 21.57 -37.12
CA GLY A 273 64.81 22.03 -38.49
C GLY A 273 65.72 23.18 -38.94
N LYS A 274 66.14 24.06 -38.01
CA LYS A 274 67.17 25.08 -38.30
C LYS A 274 68.55 24.48 -38.50
N LEU A 275 68.93 23.49 -37.69
CA LEU A 275 70.19 22.77 -37.83
C LEU A 275 70.24 22.01 -39.16
N ASP A 276 69.17 21.31 -39.53
CA ASP A 276 69.04 20.61 -40.81
C ASP A 276 69.19 21.59 -41.98
N ALA A 277 68.57 22.76 -41.90
CA ALA A 277 68.72 23.80 -42.92
C ALA A 277 70.15 24.36 -43.00
N LEU A 278 70.87 24.47 -41.88
CA LEU A 278 72.27 24.90 -41.86
C LEU A 278 73.20 23.80 -42.40
N LEU A 279 72.96 22.54 -42.05
CA LEU A 279 73.69 21.39 -42.58
C LEU A 279 73.51 21.28 -44.10
N ALA A 280 72.28 21.40 -44.60
CA ALA A 280 72.02 21.41 -46.04
C ALA A 280 72.75 22.56 -46.77
N LYS A 281 72.84 23.75 -46.15
CA LYS A 281 73.63 24.87 -46.69
C LYS A 281 75.12 24.57 -46.69
N LEU A 282 75.62 23.91 -45.65
CA LEU A 282 77.02 23.56 -45.51
C LEU A 282 77.40 22.46 -46.51
N GLU A 283 76.57 21.43 -46.67
CA GLU A 283 76.69 20.42 -47.72
C GLU A 283 76.69 21.05 -49.12
N PHE A 284 75.77 21.99 -49.37
CA PHE A 284 75.75 22.73 -50.62
C PHE A 284 77.06 23.50 -50.85
N ALA A 285 77.53 24.28 -49.86
CA ALA A 285 78.77 25.04 -49.97
C ALA A 285 80.02 24.15 -50.13
N CYS A 286 80.08 23.01 -49.42
CA CYS A 286 81.15 22.03 -49.58
C CYS A 286 81.13 21.40 -50.98
N SER A 287 79.95 21.03 -51.49
CA SER A 287 79.81 20.50 -52.85
C SER A 287 80.18 21.54 -53.92
N GLU A 288 79.90 22.81 -53.68
CA GLU A 288 80.28 23.92 -54.55
C GLU A 288 81.80 24.16 -54.52
N ALA A 289 82.41 24.14 -53.33
CA ALA A 289 83.86 24.21 -53.16
C ALA A 289 84.59 23.03 -53.80
N GLU A 290 84.08 21.80 -53.68
CA GLU A 290 84.61 20.62 -54.37
C GLU A 290 84.48 20.75 -55.90
N ARG A 291 83.37 21.32 -56.41
CA ARG A 291 83.22 21.63 -57.84
C ARG A 291 84.24 22.67 -58.30
N MET A 292 84.48 23.72 -57.52
CA MET A 292 85.50 24.74 -57.82
C MET A 292 86.92 24.20 -57.73
N ALA A 293 87.19 23.26 -56.82
CA ALA A 293 88.48 22.60 -56.70
C ALA A 293 88.74 21.62 -57.87
N ASN A 294 87.69 20.94 -58.36
CA ASN A 294 87.77 20.00 -59.49
C ASN A 294 87.64 20.68 -60.87
N ASN A 295 87.24 21.96 -60.94
CA ASN A 295 87.23 22.78 -62.15
C ASN A 295 87.71 24.21 -61.82
N PRO A 296 89.03 24.51 -61.90
CA PRO A 296 89.51 25.85 -61.66
C PRO A 296 88.98 26.82 -62.74
N PRO A 297 88.62 28.07 -62.37
CA PRO A 297 88.17 29.04 -63.35
C PRO A 297 89.30 29.36 -64.31
N VAL A 298 89.05 29.13 -65.61
CA VAL A 298 89.89 29.63 -66.69
C VAL A 298 89.87 31.15 -66.62
N ALA A 299 91.03 31.74 -66.39
CA ALA A 299 91.23 33.17 -66.45
C ALA A 299 91.01 33.65 -67.89
N GLU A 300 89.95 34.43 -68.12
CA GLU A 300 89.81 35.26 -69.32
C GLU A 300 90.17 36.71 -68.98
N LEU A 301 91.25 37.14 -69.64
CA LEU A 301 91.74 38.51 -69.71
C LEU A 301 90.84 39.37 -70.60
N SER A 302 90.68 40.63 -70.19
CA SER A 302 90.56 41.85 -71.02
C SER A 302 89.22 42.05 -71.79
N THR A 303 88.58 43.22 -71.89
CA THR A 303 89.04 44.61 -72.07
C THR A 303 87.88 45.61 -71.81
N GLU A 304 88.21 46.73 -71.18
CA GLU A 304 87.83 48.15 -71.39
C GLU A 304 86.43 48.67 -71.83
N SER A 305 86.19 49.90 -71.34
CA SER A 305 85.35 51.01 -71.86
C SER A 305 83.89 51.10 -71.35
N PHE A 306 83.26 52.24 -71.04
CA PHE A 306 83.62 53.65 -70.75
C PHE A 306 82.26 54.33 -70.38
N ILE A 307 82.22 55.27 -69.41
CA ILE A 307 81.36 56.50 -69.32
C ILE A 307 79.81 56.32 -69.25
N ALA A 308 78.96 57.05 -68.49
CA ALA A 308 79.04 58.14 -67.52
C ALA A 308 77.64 58.46 -66.92
N LYS A 309 77.66 59.17 -65.78
CA LYS A 309 76.70 60.19 -65.25
C LYS A 309 75.25 59.80 -64.91
N SER A 310 74.98 59.86 -63.59
CA SER A 310 73.99 60.68 -62.83
C SER A 310 72.94 61.51 -63.61
N PRO A 311 71.75 61.81 -63.03
CA PRO A 311 71.52 62.25 -61.65
C PRO A 311 71.16 61.15 -60.65
#